data_AF-A0A966RDJ6-F1
#
_entry.id   AF-A0A966RDJ6-F1
#
_cell.length_a   1.000
_cell.length_b   1.000
_cell.length_c   1.000
_cell.angle_alpha   90.00
_cell.angle_beta   90.00
_cell.angle_gamma   90.00
#
_symmetry.space_group_name_H-M   'P 1'
#
loop_
_entity.id
_entity.type
_entity.pdbx_description
1 polymer ?
#
loop_
_entity_poly.entity_id
_entity_poly.type
_entity_poly.pdbx_seq_one_letter_code
_entity_poly.pdbx_strand_id
1 'polypeptide(L)'
;MAAFVNRAMLGHDRMLAPRDGEPVVYIRNSRINVEKTVVYLIQQLLEQGHAPSDIFILSGSVKGLNSHVRKMENALCERGIPCHIPTVEQDKLDERVIDGKIVFSTFHSVKGRQRKFVFVVGFDHNYFLHMAHGQDPTVCPNTLYVGCTRATERLYLLEFNEYAGDRPLEFLKMSHHDMVAADFVEFRGMPQTLFYDRERDEAAAAGKLKKHYLSPTKLIKFISDPVMDEITPLVDAIFTCIPWTAGSGLPDMSRCDIPSVVQTARGYEDVSDLNGIALPSLFYDHLGGRQREVNILRELIQEAIVDMRDNEHQYLKSIVSELDASERPATPAAPISEYLYLANVYVAIQERLYFKLKQIRRNEYRWLKDEAVEGCLALLDGVLREECTLPGTVTAPGTWEAADDQVWTEEPIFIASMDEEHARLDEALCAAFAGTDLEKIRFRFSAIVDLITPTTVWEIKCTSSITIDHQLQVIIYAWLWGFTGRPPREFKILNLKTGERWVLHATRDQLQSVVVAILKGKYAKIAEKTDEEFLQDLRRKHQ
;
A
#
# COMPACT_ATOMS: atom_id res chain seq x y z
N MET A 1 -23.98 -13.86 -14.82
CA MET A 1 -23.33 -13.81 -13.47
C MET A 1 -23.98 -14.74 -12.43
N ALA A 2 -25.25 -14.58 -12.05
CA ALA A 2 -25.85 -15.36 -10.95
C ALA A 2 -25.77 -16.88 -11.15
N ALA A 3 -26.02 -17.36 -12.38
CA ALA A 3 -25.86 -18.77 -12.73
C ALA A 3 -24.43 -19.29 -12.48
N PHE A 4 -23.40 -18.49 -12.81
CA PHE A 4 -22.01 -18.84 -12.53
C PHE A 4 -21.74 -18.92 -11.03
N VAL A 5 -22.21 -17.94 -10.24
CA VAL A 5 -22.04 -17.95 -8.78
C VAL A 5 -22.71 -19.18 -8.16
N ASN A 6 -23.98 -19.44 -8.49
CA ASN A 6 -24.72 -20.56 -7.93
C ASN A 6 -24.13 -21.91 -8.36
N ARG A 7 -23.88 -22.10 -9.66
CA ARG A 7 -23.54 -23.41 -10.24
C ARG A 7 -22.04 -23.68 -10.25
N ALA A 8 -21.21 -22.70 -10.62
CA ALA A 8 -19.76 -22.88 -10.74
C ALA A 8 -19.01 -22.57 -9.45
N MET A 9 -19.40 -21.54 -8.67
CA MET A 9 -18.68 -21.18 -7.44
C MET A 9 -19.19 -21.91 -6.19
N LEU A 10 -20.52 -22.01 -6.01
CA LEU A 10 -21.12 -22.46 -4.75
C LEU A 10 -21.70 -23.87 -4.79
N GLY A 11 -22.14 -24.33 -5.96
CA GLY A 11 -22.82 -25.62 -6.14
C GLY A 11 -24.26 -25.66 -5.59
N HIS A 12 -24.84 -24.51 -5.24
CA HIS A 12 -26.22 -24.38 -4.77
C HIS A 12 -26.77 -22.99 -5.08
N ASP A 13 -28.10 -22.87 -5.13
CA ASP A 13 -28.76 -21.59 -5.41
C ASP A 13 -28.70 -20.65 -4.20
N ARG A 14 -27.98 -19.53 -4.37
CA ARG A 14 -27.87 -18.46 -3.37
C ARG A 14 -28.32 -17.11 -3.91
N MET A 15 -28.00 -16.83 -5.17
CA MET A 15 -28.39 -15.61 -5.85
C MET A 15 -29.63 -15.84 -6.73
N LEU A 16 -30.62 -14.98 -6.57
CA LEU A 16 -31.76 -14.89 -7.47
C LEU A 16 -31.58 -13.67 -8.38
N ALA A 17 -31.54 -13.90 -9.70
CA ALA A 17 -31.45 -12.83 -10.69
C ALA A 17 -32.83 -12.60 -11.31
N PRO A 18 -33.43 -11.40 -11.16
CA PRO A 18 -34.74 -11.09 -11.75
C PRO A 18 -34.65 -10.71 -13.23
N ARG A 19 -33.44 -10.65 -13.81
CA ARG A 19 -33.16 -10.22 -15.18
C ARG A 19 -32.17 -11.18 -15.82
N ASP A 20 -32.33 -11.37 -17.12
CA ASP A 20 -31.31 -12.02 -17.95
C ASP A 20 -30.06 -11.14 -18.00
N GLY A 21 -28.91 -11.78 -18.19
CA GLY A 21 -27.63 -11.10 -18.28
C GLY A 21 -26.66 -11.89 -19.13
N GLU A 22 -25.58 -11.23 -19.51
CA GLU A 22 -24.56 -11.82 -20.37
C GLU A 22 -23.83 -13.00 -19.70
N PRO A 23 -23.36 -13.99 -20.48
CA PRO A 23 -22.47 -15.02 -20.01
C PRO A 23 -21.23 -14.43 -19.34
N VAL A 24 -20.73 -15.11 -18.29
CA VAL A 24 -19.45 -14.74 -17.66
C VAL A 24 -18.33 -15.08 -18.61
N VAL A 25 -17.43 -14.13 -18.89
CA VAL A 25 -16.27 -14.38 -19.74
C VAL A 25 -15.16 -14.96 -18.87
N TYR A 26 -14.81 -16.22 -19.10
CA TYR A 26 -13.75 -16.89 -18.37
C TYR A 26 -12.51 -16.97 -19.26
N ILE A 27 -11.45 -16.25 -18.92
CA ILE A 27 -10.24 -16.14 -19.72
C ILE A 27 -9.11 -16.91 -19.04
N ARG A 28 -8.53 -17.87 -19.76
CA ARG A 28 -7.37 -18.63 -19.31
C ARG A 28 -6.21 -18.45 -20.28
N ASN A 29 -5.14 -17.78 -19.84
CA ASN A 29 -3.97 -17.53 -20.69
C ASN A 29 -2.72 -17.16 -19.88
N SER A 30 -1.60 -17.00 -20.56
CA SER A 30 -0.36 -16.54 -19.93
C SER A 30 -0.53 -15.11 -19.46
N ARG A 31 0.26 -14.68 -18.49
CA ARG A 31 0.10 -13.37 -17.84
C ARG A 31 0.12 -12.23 -18.85
N ILE A 32 1.10 -12.24 -19.76
CA ILE A 32 1.26 -11.23 -20.80
C ILE A 32 0.05 -11.20 -21.74
N ASN A 33 -0.51 -12.35 -22.09
CA ASN A 33 -1.66 -12.43 -22.98
C ASN A 33 -2.95 -11.98 -22.29
N VAL A 34 -3.13 -12.31 -21.00
CA VAL A 34 -4.25 -11.80 -20.20
C VAL A 34 -4.20 -10.27 -20.16
N GLU A 35 -3.04 -9.68 -19.83
CA GLU A 35 -2.86 -8.22 -19.79
C GLU A 35 -3.26 -7.56 -21.13
N LYS A 36 -2.75 -8.08 -22.25
CA LYS A 36 -3.09 -7.59 -23.60
C LYS A 36 -4.58 -7.75 -23.91
N THR A 37 -5.17 -8.87 -23.54
CA THR A 37 -6.59 -9.17 -23.77
C THR A 37 -7.48 -8.23 -22.99
N VAL A 38 -7.17 -7.96 -21.72
CA VAL A 38 -7.92 -7.02 -20.87
C VAL A 38 -7.86 -5.61 -21.46
N VAL A 39 -6.66 -5.13 -21.82
CA VAL A 39 -6.50 -3.80 -22.47
C VAL A 39 -7.33 -3.72 -23.75
N TYR A 40 -7.27 -4.74 -24.61
CA TYR A 40 -8.06 -4.80 -25.84
C TYR A 40 -9.58 -4.78 -25.56
N LEU A 41 -10.06 -5.59 -24.61
CA LEU A 41 -11.47 -5.65 -24.25
C LEU A 41 -11.97 -4.31 -23.70
N ILE A 42 -11.18 -3.65 -22.87
CA ILE A 42 -11.50 -2.32 -22.36
C ILE A 42 -11.59 -1.32 -23.51
N GLN A 43 -10.66 -1.33 -24.46
CA GLN A 43 -10.73 -0.46 -25.65
C GLN A 43 -12.03 -0.70 -26.45
N GLN A 44 -12.41 -1.97 -26.65
CA GLN A 44 -13.67 -2.30 -27.33
C GLN A 44 -14.89 -1.78 -26.58
N LEU A 45 -14.92 -1.91 -25.25
CA LEU A 45 -16.02 -1.36 -24.42
C LEU A 45 -16.10 0.17 -24.55
N LEU A 46 -14.96 0.87 -24.53
CA LEU A 46 -14.92 2.32 -24.71
C LEU A 46 -15.35 2.74 -26.12
N GLU A 47 -14.94 2.01 -27.16
CA GLU A 47 -15.38 2.23 -28.55
C GLU A 47 -16.89 2.02 -28.73
N GLN A 48 -17.49 1.14 -27.93
CA GLN A 48 -18.95 0.93 -27.88
C GLN A 48 -19.71 2.04 -27.12
N GLY A 49 -19.00 3.02 -26.57
CA GLY A 49 -19.59 4.18 -25.89
C GLY A 49 -19.73 4.02 -24.37
N HIS A 50 -19.17 2.96 -23.77
CA HIS A 50 -19.10 2.84 -22.32
C HIS A 50 -18.09 3.82 -21.72
N ALA A 51 -18.34 4.30 -20.51
CA ALA A 51 -17.44 5.23 -19.84
C ALA A 51 -16.31 4.48 -19.10
N PRO A 52 -15.13 5.09 -18.91
CA PRO A 52 -14.10 4.53 -18.03
C PRO A 52 -14.63 4.22 -16.62
N SER A 53 -15.53 5.08 -16.11
CA SER A 53 -16.19 4.91 -14.81
C SER A 53 -17.16 3.73 -14.75
N ASP A 54 -17.47 3.06 -15.87
CA ASP A 54 -18.28 1.83 -15.90
C ASP A 54 -17.45 0.57 -15.59
N ILE A 55 -16.14 0.70 -15.36
CA ILE A 55 -15.19 -0.43 -15.33
C ILE A 55 -14.46 -0.52 -13.98
N PHE A 56 -14.45 -1.73 -13.40
CA PHE A 56 -13.53 -2.12 -12.32
C PHE A 56 -12.55 -3.19 -12.75
N ILE A 57 -11.31 -3.07 -12.27
CA ILE A 57 -10.29 -4.12 -12.33
C ILE A 57 -9.92 -4.47 -10.89
N LEU A 58 -10.29 -5.68 -10.46
CA LEU A 58 -10.11 -6.17 -9.10
C LEU A 58 -9.00 -7.20 -9.06
N SER A 59 -8.10 -7.09 -8.08
CA SER A 59 -7.03 -8.08 -7.87
C SER A 59 -6.72 -8.24 -6.39
N GLY A 60 -6.11 -9.38 -6.01
CA GLY A 60 -5.65 -9.59 -4.63
C GLY A 60 -4.61 -8.55 -4.18
N SER A 61 -3.79 -8.06 -5.11
CA SER A 61 -2.83 -6.98 -4.86
C SER A 61 -2.70 -6.06 -6.06
N VAL A 62 -2.88 -4.76 -5.86
CA VAL A 62 -2.76 -3.75 -6.93
C VAL A 62 -1.42 -3.02 -6.95
N LYS A 63 -0.70 -3.01 -5.81
CA LYS A 63 0.57 -2.27 -5.64
C LYS A 63 1.81 -3.15 -5.43
N GLY A 64 1.75 -4.48 -5.55
CA GLY A 64 2.99 -5.29 -5.47
C GLY A 64 3.94 -5.02 -6.66
N LEU A 65 5.26 -5.08 -6.45
CA LEU A 65 6.26 -4.92 -7.55
C LEU A 65 6.01 -5.87 -8.73
N ASN A 66 5.46 -7.05 -8.46
CA ASN A 66 5.08 -8.05 -9.46
C ASN A 66 3.58 -8.03 -9.82
N SER A 67 2.83 -7.01 -9.38
CA SER A 67 1.39 -6.96 -9.63
C SER A 67 1.08 -6.74 -11.11
N HIS A 68 0.28 -7.65 -11.67
CA HIS A 68 -0.14 -7.66 -13.07
C HIS A 68 -0.95 -6.43 -13.46
N VAL A 69 -1.57 -5.76 -12.49
CA VAL A 69 -2.43 -4.62 -12.79
C VAL A 69 -1.64 -3.37 -13.21
N ARG A 70 -0.38 -3.24 -12.79
CA ARG A 70 0.46 -2.07 -13.10
C ARG A 70 0.70 -1.93 -14.61
N LYS A 71 0.98 -3.04 -15.30
CA LYS A 71 1.20 -3.03 -16.75
C LYS A 71 -0.08 -2.68 -17.50
N MET A 72 -1.23 -3.17 -17.04
CA MET A 72 -2.53 -2.83 -17.60
C MET A 72 -2.83 -1.34 -17.40
N GLU A 73 -2.64 -0.81 -16.18
CA GLU A 73 -2.83 0.60 -15.88
C GLU A 73 -1.92 1.49 -16.74
N ASN A 74 -0.61 1.21 -16.77
CA ASN A 74 0.35 1.96 -17.58
C ASN A 74 -0.04 1.97 -19.06
N ALA A 75 -0.42 0.80 -19.63
CA ALA A 75 -0.84 0.69 -21.02
C ALA A 75 -2.13 1.48 -21.33
N LEU A 76 -3.07 1.53 -20.39
CA LEU A 76 -4.30 2.33 -20.53
C LEU A 76 -4.00 3.83 -20.43
N CYS A 77 -3.19 4.24 -19.47
CA CYS A 77 -2.76 5.63 -19.29
C CYS A 77 -1.94 6.16 -20.49
N GLU A 78 -1.10 5.33 -21.11
CA GLU A 78 -0.41 5.68 -22.36
C GLU A 78 -1.36 5.91 -23.53
N ARG A 79 -2.51 5.25 -23.54
CA ARG A 79 -3.60 5.47 -24.51
C ARG A 79 -4.51 6.65 -24.13
N GLY A 80 -4.17 7.39 -23.07
CA GLY A 80 -4.96 8.52 -22.60
C GLY A 80 -6.23 8.14 -21.83
N ILE A 81 -6.37 6.87 -21.41
CA ILE A 81 -7.53 6.40 -20.66
C ILE A 81 -7.32 6.70 -19.17
N PRO A 82 -8.22 7.47 -18.52
CA PRO A 82 -8.10 7.82 -17.11
C PRO A 82 -8.23 6.59 -16.20
N CYS A 83 -7.29 6.46 -15.27
CA CYS A 83 -7.21 5.34 -14.33
C CYS A 83 -7.07 5.87 -12.90
N HIS A 84 -7.50 5.07 -11.92
CA HIS A 84 -7.27 5.35 -10.52
C HIS A 84 -6.87 4.09 -9.77
N ILE A 85 -5.74 4.17 -9.07
CA ILE A 85 -5.34 3.19 -8.06
C ILE A 85 -5.35 3.90 -6.71
N PRO A 86 -6.13 3.45 -5.72
CA PRO A 86 -6.17 4.08 -4.40
C PRO A 86 -4.77 4.10 -3.78
N THR A 87 -4.26 5.29 -3.45
CA THR A 87 -2.91 5.42 -2.90
C THR A 87 -2.84 5.10 -1.42
N VAL A 88 -3.93 5.30 -0.70
CA VAL A 88 -4.14 4.82 0.67
C VAL A 88 -5.34 3.88 0.65
N GLU A 89 -5.25 2.77 1.37
CA GLU A 89 -6.39 1.88 1.59
C GLU A 89 -7.34 2.55 2.61
N GLN A 90 -7.95 3.67 2.22
CA GLN A 90 -9.06 4.25 2.96
C GLN A 90 -10.26 3.30 2.86
N ASP A 91 -11.01 3.15 3.95
CA ASP A 91 -12.24 2.36 3.98
C ASP A 91 -13.27 2.79 2.93
N LYS A 92 -13.17 4.03 2.44
CA LYS A 92 -14.08 4.59 1.44
C LYS A 92 -13.36 5.40 0.37
N LEU A 93 -13.44 4.91 -0.88
CA LEU A 93 -13.01 5.67 -2.06
C LEU A 93 -13.84 6.97 -2.22
N ASP A 94 -13.18 8.10 -2.44
CA ASP A 94 -13.87 9.36 -2.75
C ASP A 94 -14.53 9.27 -4.14
N GLU A 95 -15.85 9.47 -4.19
CA GLU A 95 -16.63 9.34 -5.43
C GLU A 95 -16.17 10.32 -6.51
N ARG A 96 -15.70 11.50 -6.14
CA ARG A 96 -15.20 12.51 -7.08
C ARG A 96 -13.92 12.03 -7.75
N VAL A 97 -13.05 11.35 -6.99
CA VAL A 97 -11.74 10.88 -7.47
C VAL A 97 -11.88 9.71 -8.44
N ILE A 98 -12.85 8.82 -8.19
CA ILE A 98 -13.09 7.65 -9.04
C ILE A 98 -14.04 7.92 -10.21
N ASP A 99 -14.71 9.07 -10.21
CA ASP A 99 -15.59 9.45 -11.32
C ASP A 99 -14.78 9.69 -12.61
N GLY A 100 -15.35 9.27 -13.73
CA GLY A 100 -14.71 9.32 -15.05
C GLY A 100 -13.47 8.42 -15.24
N LYS A 101 -13.16 7.50 -14.32
CA LYS A 101 -11.93 6.67 -14.37
C LYS A 101 -12.16 5.18 -14.24
N ILE A 102 -11.29 4.39 -14.87
CA ILE A 102 -11.18 2.96 -14.58
C ILE A 102 -10.53 2.79 -13.21
N VAL A 103 -11.22 2.10 -12.29
CA VAL A 103 -10.69 1.91 -10.93
C VAL A 103 -10.03 0.54 -10.81
N PHE A 104 -8.77 0.54 -10.44
CA PHE A 104 -8.02 -0.62 -10.01
C PHE A 104 -8.08 -0.72 -8.50
N SER A 105 -8.55 -1.84 -7.96
CA SER A 105 -8.71 -1.97 -6.51
C SER A 105 -8.55 -3.39 -6.01
N THR A 106 -8.41 -3.52 -4.69
CA THR A 106 -8.47 -4.83 -4.03
C THR A 106 -9.92 -5.25 -3.81
N PHE A 107 -10.13 -6.53 -3.48
CA PHE A 107 -11.48 -7.05 -3.19
C PHE A 107 -12.14 -6.37 -1.98
N HIS A 108 -11.35 -5.91 -1.01
CA HIS A 108 -11.84 -5.30 0.23
C HIS A 108 -12.40 -3.89 0.02
N SER A 109 -11.74 -3.08 -0.82
CA SER A 109 -12.04 -1.66 -0.99
C SER A 109 -13.27 -1.36 -1.84
N VAL A 110 -13.84 -2.37 -2.53
CA VAL A 110 -15.02 -2.21 -3.41
C VAL A 110 -16.33 -2.70 -2.81
N LYS A 111 -16.32 -3.11 -1.54
CA LYS A 111 -17.53 -3.52 -0.82
C LYS A 111 -18.59 -2.41 -0.90
N GLY A 112 -19.81 -2.79 -1.29
CA GLY A 112 -20.92 -1.85 -1.44
C GLY A 112 -20.92 -1.02 -2.73
N ARG A 113 -19.93 -1.17 -3.62
CA ARG A 113 -19.90 -0.53 -4.94
C ARG A 113 -20.18 -1.53 -6.05
N GLN A 114 -20.68 -1.08 -7.18
CA GLN A 114 -20.91 -1.90 -8.37
C GLN A 114 -20.54 -1.12 -9.63
N ARG A 115 -20.20 -1.85 -10.70
CA ARG A 115 -19.86 -1.32 -12.03
C ARG A 115 -20.43 -2.24 -13.11
N LYS A 116 -20.65 -1.71 -14.32
CA LYS A 116 -21.17 -2.51 -15.44
C LYS A 116 -20.24 -3.66 -15.77
N PHE A 117 -18.94 -3.35 -15.87
CA PHE A 117 -17.90 -4.30 -16.26
C PHE A 117 -16.92 -4.50 -15.13
N VAL A 118 -16.70 -5.75 -14.73
CA VAL A 118 -15.73 -6.09 -13.69
C VAL A 118 -14.78 -7.17 -14.18
N PHE A 119 -13.48 -6.87 -14.10
CA PHE A 119 -12.40 -7.79 -14.39
C PHE A 119 -11.79 -8.28 -13.08
N VAL A 120 -11.86 -9.59 -12.81
CA VAL A 120 -11.23 -10.21 -11.64
C VAL A 120 -9.92 -10.86 -12.08
N VAL A 121 -8.80 -10.23 -11.72
CA VAL A 121 -7.44 -10.61 -12.08
C VAL A 121 -6.86 -11.59 -11.06
N GLY A 122 -6.38 -12.74 -11.53
CA GLY A 122 -5.85 -13.81 -10.68
C GLY A 122 -6.97 -14.63 -10.04
N PHE A 123 -8.00 -14.96 -10.84
CA PHE A 123 -9.08 -15.87 -10.46
C PHE A 123 -8.61 -17.33 -10.56
N ASP A 124 -7.56 -17.67 -9.82
CA ASP A 124 -6.89 -18.96 -9.86
C ASP A 124 -6.35 -19.35 -8.47
N HIS A 125 -5.90 -20.59 -8.32
CA HIS A 125 -5.49 -21.13 -7.03
C HIS A 125 -4.31 -20.38 -6.37
N ASN A 126 -3.52 -19.60 -7.12
CA ASN A 126 -2.46 -18.77 -6.51
C ASN A 126 -3.03 -17.71 -5.54
N TYR A 127 -4.34 -17.41 -5.59
CA TYR A 127 -5.00 -16.57 -4.59
C TYR A 127 -4.78 -17.08 -3.15
N PHE A 128 -4.96 -18.38 -2.90
CA PHE A 128 -4.76 -18.99 -1.57
C PHE A 128 -3.29 -19.00 -1.14
N LEU A 129 -2.38 -19.02 -2.11
CA LEU A 129 -0.95 -19.05 -1.89
C LEU A 129 -0.33 -17.67 -1.60
N HIS A 130 -1.06 -16.59 -1.83
CA HIS A 130 -0.51 -15.23 -1.67
C HIS A 130 -1.40 -14.29 -0.86
N MET A 131 -2.71 -14.51 -0.86
CA MET A 131 -3.70 -13.56 -0.31
C MET A 131 -4.55 -14.18 0.80
N ALA A 132 -4.94 -15.44 0.66
CA ALA A 132 -5.78 -16.17 1.60
C ALA A 132 -5.02 -17.31 2.29
N HIS A 133 -3.82 -17.00 2.81
CA HIS A 133 -3.00 -17.96 3.54
C HIS A 133 -3.77 -18.57 4.71
N GLY A 134 -3.80 -19.91 4.78
CA GLY A 134 -4.43 -20.64 5.88
C GLY A 134 -5.95 -20.78 5.77
N GLN A 135 -6.60 -20.22 4.73
CA GLN A 135 -8.01 -20.51 4.44
C GLN A 135 -8.14 -21.85 3.70
N ASP A 136 -9.26 -22.55 3.91
CA ASP A 136 -9.59 -23.78 3.19
C ASP A 136 -9.80 -23.50 1.69
N PRO A 137 -8.97 -24.04 0.78
CA PRO A 137 -9.08 -23.80 -0.66
C PRO A 137 -10.32 -24.42 -1.30
N THR A 138 -11.00 -25.34 -0.60
CA THR A 138 -12.23 -26.01 -1.07
C THR A 138 -13.51 -25.20 -0.81
N VAL A 139 -13.39 -24.12 -0.03
CA VAL A 139 -14.46 -23.19 0.33
C VAL A 139 -14.26 -21.85 -0.40
N CYS A 140 -15.33 -21.33 -1.01
CA CYS A 140 -15.28 -20.03 -1.69
C CYS A 140 -15.05 -18.88 -0.68
N PRO A 141 -13.94 -18.14 -0.77
CA PRO A 141 -13.68 -17.01 0.12
C PRO A 141 -14.69 -15.87 -0.09
N ASN A 142 -15.05 -15.19 1.00
CA ASN A 142 -15.94 -14.01 0.95
C ASN A 142 -15.41 -12.92 0.02
N THR A 143 -14.09 -12.74 -0.06
CA THR A 143 -13.40 -11.78 -0.92
C THR A 143 -13.67 -12.04 -2.40
N LEU A 144 -13.48 -13.27 -2.87
CA LEU A 144 -13.75 -13.66 -4.26
C LEU A 144 -15.24 -13.63 -4.58
N TYR A 145 -16.10 -14.06 -3.64
CA TYR A 145 -17.54 -13.93 -3.77
C TYR A 145 -17.99 -12.47 -3.92
N VAL A 146 -17.48 -11.56 -3.07
CA VAL A 146 -17.77 -10.13 -3.16
C VAL A 146 -17.27 -9.57 -4.49
N GLY A 147 -16.04 -9.88 -4.90
CA GLY A 147 -15.46 -9.44 -6.18
C GLY A 147 -16.31 -9.85 -7.39
N CYS A 148 -16.74 -11.11 -7.45
CA CYS A 148 -17.54 -11.64 -8.56
C CYS A 148 -18.96 -11.06 -8.60
N THR A 149 -19.47 -10.50 -7.49
CA THR A 149 -20.82 -9.90 -7.41
C THR A 149 -20.83 -8.39 -7.62
N ARG A 150 -19.70 -7.78 -8.01
CA ARG A 150 -19.60 -6.34 -8.27
C ARG A 150 -20.11 -5.93 -9.67
N ALA A 151 -20.24 -6.89 -10.59
CA ALA A 151 -20.67 -6.62 -11.97
C ALA A 151 -22.20 -6.50 -12.08
N THR A 152 -22.67 -5.49 -12.82
CA THR A 152 -24.11 -5.33 -13.13
C THR A 152 -24.47 -5.73 -14.54
N GLU A 153 -23.51 -5.75 -15.48
CA GLU A 153 -23.75 -6.14 -16.87
C GLU A 153 -22.90 -7.35 -17.26
N ARG A 154 -21.56 -7.27 -17.15
CA ARG A 154 -20.67 -8.37 -17.56
C ARG A 154 -19.48 -8.55 -16.62
N LEU A 155 -19.21 -9.82 -16.32
CA LEU A 155 -18.11 -10.26 -15.45
C LEU A 155 -17.05 -10.96 -16.29
N TYR A 156 -15.79 -10.57 -16.08
CA TYR A 156 -14.61 -11.19 -16.69
C TYR A 156 -13.75 -11.81 -15.57
N LEU A 157 -13.48 -13.10 -15.67
CA LEU A 157 -12.65 -13.85 -14.73
C LEU A 157 -11.36 -14.26 -15.43
N LEU A 158 -10.22 -13.96 -14.82
CA LEU A 158 -8.91 -14.09 -15.46
C LEU A 158 -8.04 -15.08 -14.68
N GLU A 159 -7.90 -16.29 -15.22
CA GLU A 159 -7.02 -17.36 -14.73
C GLU A 159 -5.68 -17.32 -15.47
N PHE A 160 -4.58 -17.39 -14.73
CA PHE A 160 -3.25 -17.52 -15.31
C PHE A 160 -2.88 -18.98 -15.59
N ASN A 161 -2.15 -19.23 -16.67
CA ASN A 161 -1.55 -20.53 -16.98
C ASN A 161 -0.03 -20.45 -17.25
N GLU A 162 0.65 -19.60 -16.49
CA GLU A 162 2.07 -19.29 -16.68
C GLU A 162 2.96 -20.49 -16.33
N TYR A 163 2.59 -21.23 -15.30
CA TYR A 163 3.35 -22.37 -14.79
C TYR A 163 2.55 -23.67 -14.86
N ALA A 164 3.25 -24.80 -14.95
CA ALA A 164 2.63 -26.13 -15.03
C ALA A 164 1.73 -26.49 -13.82
N GLY A 165 1.99 -25.88 -12.66
CA GLY A 165 1.20 -26.03 -11.45
C GLY A 165 0.06 -25.02 -11.31
N ASP A 166 -0.07 -24.05 -12.21
CA ASP A 166 -1.20 -23.11 -12.20
C ASP A 166 -2.48 -23.89 -12.52
N ARG A 167 -3.48 -23.71 -11.66
CA ARG A 167 -4.72 -24.47 -11.64
C ARG A 167 -5.90 -23.56 -11.27
N PRO A 168 -7.12 -23.89 -11.71
CA PRO A 168 -8.33 -23.21 -11.29
C PRO A 168 -8.52 -23.33 -9.77
N LEU A 169 -9.35 -22.44 -9.22
CA LEU A 169 -9.69 -22.42 -7.80
C LEU A 169 -10.37 -23.74 -7.39
N GLU A 170 -9.88 -24.37 -6.32
CA GLU A 170 -10.33 -25.70 -5.88
C GLU A 170 -11.78 -25.73 -5.38
N PHE A 171 -12.30 -24.60 -4.88
CA PHE A 171 -13.70 -24.52 -4.48
C PHE A 171 -14.68 -24.56 -5.65
N LEU A 172 -14.22 -24.32 -6.90
CA LEU A 172 -15.09 -24.34 -8.08
C LEU A 172 -15.69 -25.73 -8.26
N LYS A 173 -16.99 -25.77 -8.55
CA LYS A 173 -17.79 -27.00 -8.70
C LYS A 173 -17.89 -27.47 -10.14
N MET A 174 -17.25 -26.76 -11.07
CA MET A 174 -17.24 -27.05 -12.49
C MET A 174 -15.81 -27.09 -12.99
N SER A 175 -15.47 -28.10 -13.79
CA SER A 175 -14.19 -28.15 -14.50
C SER A 175 -14.18 -27.17 -15.67
N HIS A 176 -13.01 -26.93 -16.27
CA HIS A 176 -12.92 -26.15 -17.50
C HIS A 176 -13.82 -26.69 -18.63
N HIS A 177 -13.96 -28.01 -18.74
CA HIS A 177 -14.80 -28.61 -19.78
C HIS A 177 -16.29 -28.41 -19.49
N ASP A 178 -16.69 -28.50 -18.22
CA ASP A 178 -18.07 -28.19 -17.81
C ASP A 178 -18.38 -26.70 -18.07
N MET A 179 -17.41 -25.81 -17.83
CA MET A 179 -17.55 -24.38 -18.14
C MET A 179 -17.63 -24.12 -19.64
N VAL A 180 -16.86 -24.82 -20.48
CA VAL A 180 -16.97 -24.71 -21.95
C VAL A 180 -18.34 -25.14 -22.45
N ALA A 181 -18.95 -26.14 -21.81
CA ALA A 181 -20.27 -26.65 -22.18
C ALA A 181 -21.44 -25.81 -21.64
N ALA A 182 -21.20 -24.88 -20.72
CA ALA A 182 -22.23 -24.10 -20.05
C ALA A 182 -22.66 -22.87 -20.88
N ASP A 183 -23.96 -22.68 -21.05
CA ASP A 183 -24.55 -21.54 -21.75
C ASP A 183 -24.32 -20.18 -21.04
N PHE A 184 -24.09 -20.21 -19.73
CA PHE A 184 -23.81 -19.02 -18.92
C PHE A 184 -22.32 -18.68 -18.81
N VAL A 185 -21.43 -19.36 -19.54
CA VAL A 185 -19.99 -19.09 -19.57
C VAL A 185 -19.49 -18.97 -21.01
N GLU A 186 -18.78 -17.88 -21.29
CA GLU A 186 -17.98 -17.74 -22.50
C GLU A 186 -16.51 -18.03 -22.17
N PHE A 187 -16.09 -19.28 -22.39
CA PHE A 187 -14.72 -19.71 -22.09
C PHE A 187 -13.75 -19.33 -23.22
N ARG A 188 -12.66 -18.62 -22.87
CA ARG A 188 -11.62 -18.17 -23.80
C ARG A 188 -10.25 -18.67 -23.34
N GLY A 189 -9.72 -19.65 -24.04
CA GLY A 189 -8.43 -20.28 -23.73
C GLY A 189 -8.48 -21.79 -23.93
N MET A 190 -7.40 -22.49 -23.60
CA MET A 190 -7.38 -23.95 -23.68
C MET A 190 -7.83 -24.57 -22.34
N PRO A 191 -8.92 -25.35 -22.31
CA PRO A 191 -9.33 -26.09 -21.13
C PRO A 191 -8.28 -27.14 -20.78
N GLN A 192 -8.15 -27.43 -19.49
CA GLN A 192 -7.15 -28.37 -18.97
C GLN A 192 -7.79 -29.26 -17.90
N THR A 193 -7.45 -30.55 -17.91
CA THR A 193 -7.92 -31.57 -16.95
C THR A 193 -6.82 -32.03 -15.99
N LEU A 194 -5.58 -32.10 -16.47
CA LEU A 194 -4.44 -32.59 -15.71
C LEU A 194 -3.61 -31.40 -15.21
N PHE A 195 -3.49 -31.25 -13.90
CA PHE A 195 -2.65 -30.24 -13.26
C PHE A 195 -1.51 -30.93 -12.53
N TYR A 196 -0.30 -30.39 -12.64
CA TYR A 196 0.83 -30.96 -11.92
C TYR A 196 0.78 -30.53 -10.45
N ASP A 197 1.05 -31.47 -9.55
CA ASP A 197 1.17 -31.14 -8.14
C ASP A 197 2.44 -30.33 -7.86
N ARG A 198 2.25 -29.25 -7.10
CA ARG A 198 3.35 -28.43 -6.59
C ARG A 198 4.12 -29.12 -5.46
N GLU A 199 3.74 -30.34 -5.06
CA GLU A 199 4.38 -31.12 -3.98
C GLU A 199 5.91 -31.22 -4.13
N ARG A 200 6.44 -31.24 -5.36
CA ARG A 200 7.90 -31.24 -5.58
C ARG A 200 8.61 -29.97 -5.11
N ASP A 201 7.97 -28.81 -5.23
CA ASP A 201 8.54 -27.53 -4.79
C ASP A 201 8.36 -27.33 -3.28
N GLU A 202 7.23 -27.79 -2.71
CA GLU A 202 6.96 -27.71 -1.28
C GLU A 202 7.80 -28.69 -0.46
N ALA A 203 8.02 -29.93 -0.95
CA ALA A 203 8.90 -30.89 -0.32
C ALA A 203 10.39 -30.45 -0.38
N ALA A 204 10.80 -29.79 -1.47
CA ALA A 204 12.14 -29.20 -1.58
C ALA A 204 12.32 -27.93 -0.71
N ALA A 205 11.22 -27.22 -0.41
CA ALA A 205 11.20 -26.04 0.45
C ALA A 205 11.01 -26.37 1.94
N ALA A 206 10.50 -27.56 2.30
CA ALA A 206 10.22 -27.97 3.68
C ALA A 206 11.45 -27.97 4.60
N GLY A 207 12.67 -28.00 4.04
CA GLY A 207 13.94 -27.86 4.76
C GLY A 207 14.53 -26.44 4.81
N LYS A 208 13.93 -25.45 4.13
CA LYS A 208 14.43 -24.06 4.10
C LYS A 208 13.57 -23.18 5.01
N LEU A 209 14.23 -22.37 5.85
CA LEU A 209 13.58 -21.31 6.61
C LEU A 209 12.84 -20.36 5.66
N LYS A 210 11.53 -20.17 5.87
CA LYS A 210 10.71 -19.32 5.01
C LYS A 210 10.96 -17.85 5.37
N LYS A 211 11.41 -17.04 4.42
CA LYS A 211 11.64 -15.60 4.64
C LYS A 211 10.44 -14.77 4.20
N HIS A 212 10.00 -13.85 5.04
CA HIS A 212 8.96 -12.86 4.74
C HIS A 212 9.55 -11.46 4.78
N TYR A 213 9.51 -10.75 3.65
CA TYR A 213 9.99 -9.36 3.54
C TYR A 213 8.87 -8.36 3.82
N LEU A 214 9.09 -7.49 4.80
CA LEU A 214 8.09 -6.59 5.37
C LEU A 214 8.62 -5.16 5.49
N SER A 215 7.73 -4.20 5.33
CA SER A 215 7.91 -2.85 5.85
C SER A 215 6.87 -2.59 6.95
N PRO A 216 7.08 -1.62 7.86
CA PRO A 216 6.10 -1.26 8.86
C PRO A 216 4.71 -0.99 8.27
N THR A 217 4.64 -0.19 7.20
CA THR A 217 3.40 0.10 6.46
C THR A 217 2.77 -1.15 5.84
N LYS A 218 3.56 -2.15 5.42
CA LYS A 218 3.02 -3.42 4.89
C LYS A 218 2.49 -4.32 5.99
N LEU A 219 3.12 -4.32 7.16
CA LEU A 219 2.74 -5.17 8.28
C LEU A 219 1.40 -4.75 8.90
N ILE A 220 1.09 -3.45 8.93
CA ILE A 220 -0.13 -2.93 9.56
C ILE A 220 -1.39 -3.02 8.68
N LYS A 221 -1.26 -3.36 7.40
CA LYS A 221 -2.41 -3.47 6.49
C LYS A 221 -3.23 -4.71 6.77
N PHE A 222 -4.55 -4.61 6.81
CA PHE A 222 -5.48 -5.75 6.99
C PHE A 222 -5.21 -6.55 8.28
N ILE A 223 -5.03 -5.86 9.41
CA ILE A 223 -5.05 -6.54 10.72
C ILE A 223 -6.49 -6.99 11.00
N SER A 224 -6.67 -8.23 11.46
CA SER A 224 -7.99 -8.78 11.75
C SER A 224 -8.61 -8.14 13.00
N ASP A 225 -9.93 -7.98 13.03
CA ASP A 225 -10.67 -7.41 14.18
C ASP A 225 -10.27 -8.03 15.54
N PRO A 226 -10.11 -9.35 15.72
CA PRO A 226 -9.70 -9.90 17.01
C PRO A 226 -8.34 -9.42 17.50
N VAL A 227 -7.40 -9.23 16.58
CA VAL A 227 -6.05 -8.72 16.88
C VAL A 227 -6.11 -7.23 17.15
N MET A 228 -6.94 -6.49 16.40
CA MET A 228 -7.19 -5.07 16.69
C MET A 228 -7.79 -4.88 18.08
N ASP A 229 -8.77 -5.69 18.46
CA ASP A 229 -9.39 -5.68 19.79
C ASP A 229 -8.35 -5.97 20.89
N GLU A 230 -7.40 -6.87 20.64
CA GLU A 230 -6.31 -7.21 21.56
C GLU A 230 -5.32 -6.06 21.75
N ILE A 231 -4.86 -5.44 20.65
CA ILE A 231 -3.77 -4.46 20.70
C ILE A 231 -4.24 -3.03 21.01
N THR A 232 -5.48 -2.66 20.66
CA THR A 232 -5.97 -1.28 20.80
C THR A 232 -5.84 -0.73 22.23
N PRO A 233 -6.25 -1.44 23.30
CA PRO A 233 -6.09 -0.93 24.67
C PRO A 233 -4.63 -0.67 25.05
N LEU A 234 -3.70 -1.48 24.53
CA LEU A 234 -2.28 -1.32 24.77
C LEU A 234 -1.72 -0.11 23.99
N VAL A 235 -2.15 0.08 22.74
CA VAL A 235 -1.77 1.24 21.92
C VAL A 235 -2.26 2.54 22.56
N ASP A 236 -3.52 2.58 23.02
CA ASP A 236 -4.10 3.75 23.69
C ASP A 236 -3.35 4.11 24.98
N ALA A 237 -2.83 3.11 25.71
CA ALA A 237 -2.11 3.32 26.96
C ALA A 237 -0.68 3.86 26.77
N ILE A 238 -0.04 3.60 25.62
CA ILE A 238 1.36 3.98 25.36
C ILE A 238 1.49 5.26 24.53
N PHE A 239 0.39 5.91 24.15
CA PHE A 239 0.43 7.13 23.36
C PHE A 239 -0.24 8.30 24.08
N THR A 240 0.45 9.44 24.12
CA THR A 240 -0.11 10.71 24.61
C THR A 240 -0.30 11.67 23.44
N CYS A 241 -1.53 12.15 23.21
CA CYS A 241 -1.80 13.23 22.26
C CYS A 241 -1.58 14.59 22.93
N ILE A 242 -0.75 15.41 22.29
CA ILE A 242 -0.52 16.82 22.62
C ILE A 242 -1.20 17.64 21.51
N PRO A 243 -2.44 18.09 21.72
CA PRO A 243 -3.15 18.89 20.73
C PRO A 243 -2.51 20.27 20.57
N TRP A 244 -2.81 20.93 19.46
CA TRP A 244 -2.52 22.35 19.34
C TRP A 244 -3.32 23.14 20.39
N THR A 245 -2.68 24.13 21.00
CA THR A 245 -3.33 25.04 21.97
C THR A 245 -3.02 26.49 21.65
N ALA A 246 -4.01 27.35 21.84
CA ALA A 246 -3.84 28.79 21.69
C ALA A 246 -2.80 29.31 22.70
N GLY A 247 -1.80 30.05 22.21
CA GLY A 247 -0.70 30.55 23.04
C GLY A 247 0.53 29.63 23.11
N SER A 248 0.53 28.48 22.43
CA SER A 248 1.68 27.58 22.32
C SER A 248 2.87 28.14 21.52
N GLY A 249 2.70 29.30 20.86
CA GLY A 249 3.69 29.86 19.92
C GLY A 249 3.69 29.17 18.55
N LEU A 250 2.94 28.08 18.38
CA LEU A 250 2.80 27.36 17.12
C LEU A 250 1.61 27.90 16.29
N PRO A 251 1.69 27.86 14.95
CA PRO A 251 0.61 28.32 14.08
C PRO A 251 -0.67 27.48 14.24
N ASP A 252 -1.81 28.14 14.13
CA ASP A 252 -3.14 27.51 14.13
C ASP A 252 -3.43 26.89 12.76
N MET A 253 -3.15 25.59 12.63
CA MET A 253 -3.31 24.88 11.36
C MET A 253 -4.77 24.75 10.90
N SER A 254 -5.76 25.00 11.77
CA SER A 254 -7.17 25.01 11.36
C SER A 254 -7.49 26.12 10.33
N ARG A 255 -6.59 27.11 10.21
CA ARG A 255 -6.68 28.21 9.25
C ARG A 255 -6.00 27.90 7.92
N CYS A 256 -5.20 26.84 7.85
CA CYS A 256 -4.46 26.43 6.67
C CYS A 256 -5.29 25.44 5.85
N ASP A 257 -5.65 25.80 4.62
CA ASP A 257 -6.34 24.89 3.71
C ASP A 257 -5.34 23.99 2.99
N ILE A 258 -5.27 22.73 3.41
CA ILE A 258 -4.46 21.67 2.78
C ILE A 258 -5.41 20.65 2.15
N PRO A 259 -5.73 20.80 0.84
CA PRO A 259 -6.71 19.95 0.18
C PRO A 259 -6.16 18.53 0.02
N SER A 260 -6.97 17.55 0.41
CA SER A 260 -6.70 16.12 0.17
C SER A 260 -7.12 15.68 -1.23
N VAL A 261 -8.04 16.41 -1.85
CA VAL A 261 -8.55 16.15 -3.20
C VAL A 261 -8.58 17.45 -3.99
N VAL A 262 -8.06 17.43 -5.21
CA VAL A 262 -7.98 18.61 -6.09
C VAL A 262 -8.63 18.35 -7.44
N GLN A 263 -9.22 19.39 -8.02
CA GLN A 263 -9.75 19.33 -9.38
C GLN A 263 -8.65 19.62 -10.40
N THR A 264 -8.56 18.79 -11.42
CA THR A 264 -7.70 18.94 -12.59
C THR A 264 -8.55 19.04 -13.86
N ALA A 265 -7.92 19.34 -14.99
CA ALA A 265 -8.53 19.31 -16.31
C ALA A 265 -9.01 17.90 -16.73
N ARG A 266 -8.65 16.85 -15.98
CA ARG A 266 -9.01 15.45 -16.25
C ARG A 266 -9.84 14.80 -15.13
N GLY A 267 -10.42 15.59 -14.22
CA GLY A 267 -11.28 15.09 -13.13
C GLY A 267 -10.76 15.52 -11.77
N TYR A 268 -10.91 14.69 -10.74
CA TYR A 268 -10.36 14.96 -9.41
C TYR A 268 -9.24 13.98 -9.07
N GLU A 269 -8.21 14.42 -8.37
CA GLU A 269 -7.14 13.56 -7.85
C GLU A 269 -7.03 13.67 -6.34
N ASP A 270 -6.79 12.54 -5.67
CA ASP A 270 -6.27 12.54 -4.30
C ASP A 270 -4.80 12.95 -4.34
N VAL A 271 -4.44 13.96 -3.56
CA VAL A 271 -3.08 14.53 -3.47
C VAL A 271 -2.56 14.56 -2.04
N SER A 272 -3.21 13.83 -1.12
CA SER A 272 -2.83 13.79 0.30
C SER A 272 -1.42 13.23 0.48
N ASP A 273 -1.08 12.19 -0.28
CA ASP A 273 0.27 11.61 -0.35
C ASP A 273 1.29 12.62 -0.88
N LEU A 274 0.95 13.34 -1.95
CA LEU A 274 1.84 14.36 -2.53
C LEU A 274 2.11 15.50 -1.54
N ASN A 275 1.10 15.95 -0.80
CA ASN A 275 1.27 16.97 0.24
C ASN A 275 2.19 16.47 1.36
N GLY A 276 1.98 15.22 1.80
CA GLY A 276 2.77 14.57 2.84
C GLY A 276 4.24 14.36 2.49
N ILE A 277 4.59 14.36 1.21
CA ILE A 277 5.97 14.25 0.74
C ILE A 277 6.56 15.64 0.44
N ALA A 278 5.80 16.50 -0.26
CA ALA A 278 6.29 17.78 -0.74
C ALA A 278 6.58 18.78 0.40
N LEU A 279 5.70 18.86 1.42
CA LEU A 279 5.86 19.81 2.52
C LEU A 279 7.06 19.48 3.42
N PRO A 280 7.26 18.23 3.89
CA PRO A 280 8.47 17.88 4.62
C PRO A 280 9.73 18.05 3.78
N SER A 281 9.71 17.63 2.50
CA SER A 281 10.87 17.80 1.61
C SER A 281 11.28 19.26 1.43
N LEU A 282 10.31 20.16 1.29
CA LEU A 282 10.56 21.60 1.23
C LEU A 282 11.21 22.11 2.51
N PHE A 283 10.78 21.63 3.67
CA PHE A 283 11.40 21.97 4.96
C PHE A 283 12.83 21.42 5.08
N TYR A 284 13.05 20.16 4.68
CA TYR A 284 14.36 19.51 4.73
C TYR A 284 15.43 20.26 3.92
N ASP A 285 15.06 20.79 2.76
CA ASP A 285 15.96 21.59 1.90
C ASP A 285 16.37 22.93 2.52
N HIS A 286 15.67 23.40 3.56
CA HIS A 286 15.92 24.66 4.28
C HIS A 286 16.36 24.47 5.75
N LEU A 287 16.57 23.22 6.16
CA LEU A 287 16.84 22.87 7.55
C LEU A 287 18.15 23.49 8.05
N GLY A 288 18.14 24.03 9.28
CA GLY A 288 19.33 24.61 9.92
C GLY A 288 19.85 25.89 9.28
N GLY A 289 19.02 26.58 8.46
CA GLY A 289 19.41 27.82 7.76
C GLY A 289 20.42 27.62 6.64
N ARG A 290 20.72 26.36 6.28
CA ARG A 290 21.56 25.99 5.14
C ARG A 290 20.66 25.55 4.00
N GLN A 291 20.96 26.04 2.81
CA GLN A 291 20.34 25.53 1.59
C GLN A 291 21.13 24.29 1.14
N ARG A 292 20.46 23.14 0.97
CA ARG A 292 21.08 21.98 0.28
C ARG A 292 21.50 22.40 -1.12
N GLU A 293 22.61 21.83 -1.60
CA GLU A 293 23.08 22.06 -2.98
C GLU A 293 22.17 21.40 -4.02
N VAL A 294 21.52 20.30 -3.63
CA VAL A 294 20.60 19.52 -4.45
C VAL A 294 19.30 19.33 -3.68
N ASN A 295 18.18 19.46 -4.39
CA ASN A 295 16.85 19.20 -3.86
C ASN A 295 16.69 17.73 -3.45
N ILE A 296 16.23 17.47 -2.22
CA ILE A 296 16.12 16.11 -1.67
C ILE A 296 15.28 15.17 -2.55
N LEU A 297 14.17 15.65 -3.14
CA LEU A 297 13.33 14.80 -3.99
C LEU A 297 14.03 14.40 -5.28
N ARG A 298 14.94 15.23 -5.82
CA ARG A 298 15.76 14.84 -6.98
C ARG A 298 16.73 13.72 -6.61
N GLU A 299 17.36 13.79 -5.45
CA GLU A 299 18.25 12.72 -4.95
C GLU A 299 17.46 11.42 -4.79
N LEU A 300 16.32 11.46 -4.10
CA LEU A 300 15.44 10.31 -3.90
C LEU A 300 14.91 9.72 -5.22
N ILE A 301 14.61 10.57 -6.22
CA ILE A 301 14.23 10.13 -7.57
C ILE A 301 15.39 9.40 -8.25
N GLN A 302 16.62 9.93 -8.16
CA GLN A 302 17.79 9.32 -8.76
C GLN A 302 18.17 8.00 -8.09
N GLU A 303 18.02 7.89 -6.77
CA GLU A 303 18.20 6.61 -6.07
C GLU A 303 17.14 5.59 -6.49
N ALA A 304 15.87 6.01 -6.55
CA ALA A 304 14.77 5.12 -6.90
C ALA A 304 14.77 4.63 -8.36
N ILE A 305 15.30 5.43 -9.30
CA ILE A 305 15.34 5.07 -10.73
C ILE A 305 16.41 4.01 -11.03
N VAL A 306 17.49 3.94 -10.23
CA VAL A 306 18.61 2.98 -10.42
C VAL A 306 18.13 1.53 -10.37
N ASP A 307 17.11 1.24 -9.55
CA ASP A 307 16.52 -0.10 -9.42
C ASP A 307 15.62 -0.50 -10.62
N MET A 308 15.44 0.38 -11.61
CA MET A 308 14.62 0.09 -12.80
C MET A 308 15.42 -0.50 -13.97
N ARG A 309 14.98 -1.65 -14.47
CA ARG A 309 15.55 -2.31 -15.66
C ARG A 309 15.51 -1.43 -16.90
N ASP A 310 16.54 -1.48 -17.74
CA ASP A 310 16.72 -0.63 -18.93
C ASP A 310 15.50 -0.55 -19.86
N ASN A 311 14.90 -1.70 -20.16
CA ASN A 311 13.81 -1.85 -21.11
C ASN A 311 12.40 -1.65 -20.52
N GLU A 312 12.28 -1.30 -19.24
CA GLU A 312 11.01 -1.06 -18.57
C GLU A 312 10.79 0.44 -18.29
N HIS A 313 9.53 0.85 -18.23
CA HIS A 313 9.10 2.19 -17.81
C HIS A 313 9.72 3.38 -18.56
N GLN A 314 9.80 3.30 -19.89
CA GLN A 314 10.36 4.36 -20.75
C GLN A 314 9.74 5.75 -20.49
N TYR A 315 8.43 5.81 -20.21
CA TYR A 315 7.75 7.06 -19.86
C TYR A 315 8.29 7.72 -18.58
N LEU A 316 8.56 6.96 -17.52
CA LEU A 316 9.11 7.53 -16.29
C LEU A 316 10.58 7.94 -16.49
N LYS A 317 11.34 7.12 -17.22
CA LYS A 317 12.74 7.43 -17.54
C LYS A 317 12.88 8.68 -18.37
N SER A 318 12.00 8.91 -19.35
CA SER A 318 12.03 10.14 -20.13
C SER A 318 11.77 11.37 -19.26
N ILE A 319 10.87 11.28 -18.29
CA ILE A 319 10.63 12.37 -17.32
C ILE A 319 11.88 12.65 -16.49
N VAL A 320 12.57 11.62 -15.99
CA VAL A 320 13.82 11.80 -15.22
C VAL A 320 14.92 12.42 -16.10
N SER A 321 15.09 11.94 -17.34
CA SER A 321 16.04 12.55 -18.28
C SER A 321 15.73 14.02 -18.59
N GLU A 322 14.44 14.38 -18.70
CA GLU A 322 14.01 15.79 -18.85
C GLU A 322 14.31 16.62 -17.59
N LEU A 323 14.15 16.04 -16.40
CA LEU A 323 14.52 16.69 -15.14
C LEU A 323 16.02 16.95 -15.07
N ASP A 324 16.86 16.01 -15.51
CA ASP A 324 18.32 16.13 -15.51
C ASP A 324 18.83 17.11 -16.57
N ALA A 325 18.16 17.17 -17.72
CA ALA A 325 18.47 18.12 -18.78
C ALA A 325 18.02 19.56 -18.45
N SER A 326 17.13 19.74 -17.46
CA SER A 326 16.62 21.06 -17.12
C SER A 326 17.66 21.88 -16.34
N GLU A 327 18.02 23.07 -16.84
CA GLU A 327 18.85 24.07 -16.13
C GLU A 327 18.09 24.75 -14.96
N ARG A 328 16.88 24.28 -14.63
CA ARG A 328 16.11 24.85 -13.52
C ARG A 328 16.94 24.63 -12.25
N PRO A 329 17.20 25.70 -11.49
CA PRO A 329 18.15 25.61 -10.40
C PRO A 329 17.66 24.52 -9.44
N ALA A 330 18.54 23.56 -9.16
CA ALA A 330 18.39 22.58 -8.09
C ALA A 330 18.50 23.25 -6.71
N THR A 331 18.02 24.49 -6.61
CA THR A 331 18.15 25.31 -5.41
C THR A 331 16.89 25.19 -4.57
N PRO A 332 17.01 25.16 -3.24
CA PRO A 332 15.91 25.19 -2.28
C PRO A 332 14.90 26.35 -2.49
N ALA A 333 15.27 27.42 -3.19
CA ALA A 333 14.36 28.51 -3.60
C ALA A 333 13.26 28.10 -4.61
N ALA A 334 13.14 26.82 -4.94
CA ALA A 334 12.07 26.32 -5.79
C ALA A 334 10.69 26.54 -5.14
N PRO A 335 9.67 26.98 -5.90
CA PRO A 335 8.33 27.14 -5.37
C PRO A 335 7.74 25.78 -4.96
N ILE A 336 6.76 25.78 -4.05
CA ILE A 336 6.04 24.55 -3.63
C ILE A 336 5.50 23.73 -4.81
N SER A 337 5.16 24.39 -5.93
CA SER A 337 4.71 23.74 -7.17
C SER A 337 5.75 22.81 -7.80
N GLU A 338 7.04 23.07 -7.57
CA GLU A 338 8.13 22.16 -7.96
C GLU A 338 8.12 20.91 -7.08
N TYR A 339 8.05 21.08 -5.76
CA TYR A 339 8.04 19.96 -4.81
C TYR A 339 6.81 19.07 -5.00
N LEU A 340 5.62 19.63 -5.27
CA LEU A 340 4.43 18.83 -5.54
C LEU A 340 4.58 18.00 -6.82
N TYR A 341 5.26 18.53 -7.84
CA TYR A 341 5.55 17.77 -9.06
C TYR A 341 6.59 16.69 -8.83
N LEU A 342 7.71 17.02 -8.18
CA LEU A 342 8.77 16.06 -7.85
C LEU A 342 8.24 14.95 -6.93
N ALA A 343 7.37 15.27 -5.97
CA ALA A 343 6.70 14.28 -5.14
C ALA A 343 5.87 13.31 -6.00
N ASN A 344 5.14 13.80 -7.00
CA ASN A 344 4.38 12.93 -7.91
C ASN A 344 5.29 12.07 -8.79
N VAL A 345 6.41 12.62 -9.26
CA VAL A 345 7.42 11.85 -10.01
C VAL A 345 8.02 10.75 -9.13
N TYR A 346 8.40 11.09 -7.90
CA TYR A 346 8.94 10.15 -6.93
C TYR A 346 7.94 9.01 -6.62
N VAL A 347 6.68 9.34 -6.31
CA VAL A 347 5.62 8.35 -6.07
C VAL A 347 5.40 7.46 -7.30
N ALA A 348 5.35 8.03 -8.50
CA ALA A 348 5.16 7.26 -9.73
C ALA A 348 6.32 6.28 -10.00
N ILE A 349 7.55 6.66 -9.65
CA ILE A 349 8.74 5.81 -9.76
C ILE A 349 8.70 4.67 -8.74
N GLN A 350 8.45 4.99 -7.46
CA GLN A 350 8.31 4.00 -6.38
C GLN A 350 7.20 2.98 -6.67
N GLU A 351 6.03 3.46 -7.09
CA GLU A 351 4.86 2.61 -7.34
C GLU A 351 4.84 2.00 -8.74
N ARG A 352 5.65 2.51 -9.69
CA ARG A 352 5.66 2.11 -11.11
C ARG A 352 4.29 2.26 -11.80
N LEU A 353 3.56 3.33 -11.45
CA LEU A 353 2.21 3.66 -11.92
C LEU A 353 2.17 5.04 -12.57
N TYR A 354 1.37 5.22 -13.62
CA TYR A 354 1.42 6.44 -14.45
C TYR A 354 0.26 7.42 -14.21
N PHE A 355 -0.87 6.95 -13.66
CA PHE A 355 -2.14 7.66 -13.70
C PHE A 355 -2.05 9.10 -13.18
N LYS A 356 -1.46 9.35 -12.00
CA LYS A 356 -1.39 10.71 -11.44
C LYS A 356 -0.58 11.64 -12.33
N LEU A 357 0.60 11.24 -12.81
CA LEU A 357 1.42 12.04 -13.72
C LEU A 357 0.73 12.32 -15.06
N LYS A 358 -0.04 11.36 -15.58
CA LYS A 358 -0.83 11.54 -16.81
C LYS A 358 -2.10 12.36 -16.60
N GLN A 359 -2.56 12.53 -15.36
CA GLN A 359 -3.83 13.20 -15.03
C GLN A 359 -3.66 14.61 -14.43
N ILE A 360 -2.50 14.93 -13.86
CA ILE A 360 -2.14 16.25 -13.32
C ILE A 360 -1.11 16.92 -14.24
N ARG A 361 -1.52 17.96 -14.97
CA ARG A 361 -0.63 18.73 -15.85
C ARG A 361 0.33 19.59 -15.04
N ARG A 362 1.47 19.92 -15.64
CA ARG A 362 2.54 20.66 -14.95
C ARG A 362 2.12 22.00 -14.35
N ASN A 363 1.18 22.71 -14.98
CA ASN A 363 0.65 23.99 -14.50
C ASN A 363 -0.45 23.85 -13.43
N GLU A 364 -0.85 22.63 -13.08
CA GLU A 364 -1.91 22.34 -12.10
C GLU A 364 -1.37 22.09 -10.69
N TYR A 365 -0.06 21.93 -10.52
CA TYR A 365 0.63 21.77 -9.23
C TYR A 365 0.67 23.08 -8.44
N ARG A 366 -0.48 23.64 -8.08
CA ARG A 366 -0.63 24.96 -7.46
C ARG A 366 -1.75 25.02 -6.41
N TRP A 367 -2.12 23.87 -5.85
CA TRP A 367 -3.25 23.75 -4.92
C TRP A 367 -2.90 24.12 -3.49
N LEU A 368 -1.63 24.10 -3.11
CA LEU A 368 -1.16 24.65 -1.83
C LEU A 368 -0.93 26.15 -1.99
N LYS A 369 -1.66 26.94 -1.18
CA LYS A 369 -1.49 28.40 -1.12
C LYS A 369 -0.35 28.77 -0.18
N ASP A 370 0.20 29.95 -0.36
CA ASP A 370 1.33 30.45 0.43
C ASP A 370 1.04 30.42 1.94
N GLU A 371 -0.19 30.77 2.37
CA GLU A 371 -0.56 30.73 3.79
C GLU A 371 -0.51 29.32 4.39
N ALA A 372 -0.85 28.30 3.59
CA ALA A 372 -0.79 26.91 4.04
C ALA A 372 0.67 26.42 4.09
N VAL A 373 1.49 26.80 3.12
CA VAL A 373 2.92 26.45 3.07
C VAL A 373 3.66 27.10 4.24
N GLU A 374 3.52 28.41 4.40
CA GLU A 374 4.13 29.17 5.49
C GLU A 374 3.69 28.64 6.86
N GLY A 375 2.40 28.33 7.03
CA GLY A 375 1.88 27.70 8.26
C GLY A 375 2.54 26.35 8.57
N CYS A 376 2.67 25.47 7.56
CA CYS A 376 3.34 24.18 7.74
C CYS A 376 4.83 24.33 8.08
N LEU A 377 5.53 25.23 7.39
CA LEU A 377 6.95 25.47 7.63
C LEU A 377 7.17 26.09 9.02
N ALA A 378 6.32 27.02 9.45
CA ALA A 378 6.38 27.60 10.79
C ALA A 378 6.05 26.57 11.88
N LEU A 379 5.15 25.62 11.61
CA LEU A 379 4.87 24.51 12.52
C LEU A 379 6.08 23.60 12.66
N LEU A 380 6.63 23.13 11.53
CA LEU A 380 7.82 22.27 11.50
C LEU A 380 9.00 22.95 12.20
N ASP A 381 9.24 24.21 11.88
CA ASP A 381 10.28 25.00 12.51
C ASP A 381 10.04 25.18 14.02
N GLY A 382 8.84 25.57 14.44
CA GLY A 382 8.52 25.75 15.87
C GLY A 382 8.60 24.45 16.69
N VAL A 383 8.38 23.29 16.07
CA VAL A 383 8.46 21.98 16.73
C VAL A 383 9.88 21.41 16.71
N LEU A 384 10.60 21.57 15.60
CA LEU A 384 11.84 20.85 15.34
C LEU A 384 13.09 21.72 15.49
N ARG A 385 12.99 23.06 15.47
CA ARG A 385 14.15 23.95 15.45
C ARG A 385 15.10 23.70 16.60
N GLU A 386 14.61 23.54 17.83
CA GLU A 386 15.48 23.29 19.00
C GLU A 386 16.24 21.96 18.86
N GLU A 387 15.60 20.91 18.35
CA GLU A 387 16.23 19.60 18.12
C GLU A 387 17.19 19.62 16.91
N CYS A 388 16.94 20.50 15.93
CA CYS A 388 17.70 20.59 14.68
C CYS A 388 18.80 21.67 14.68
N THR A 389 18.94 22.47 15.74
CA THR A 389 19.94 23.56 15.84
C THR A 389 21.08 23.28 16.83
N LEU A 390 21.22 22.04 17.31
CA LEU A 390 22.33 21.67 18.19
C LEU A 390 23.69 21.92 17.51
N PRO A 391 24.67 22.51 18.23
CA PRO A 391 25.98 22.85 17.68
C PRO A 391 26.82 21.57 17.49
N GLY A 392 26.66 20.94 16.33
CA GLY A 392 27.47 19.82 15.86
C GLY A 392 27.74 19.99 14.37
N THR A 393 28.90 20.55 14.04
CA THR A 393 29.37 20.77 12.68
C THR A 393 29.45 19.47 11.89
N VAL A 394 28.94 19.47 10.65
CA VAL A 394 29.45 18.60 9.58
C VAL A 394 30.94 18.90 9.45
N THR A 395 31.80 18.06 10.01
CA THR A 395 33.21 18.01 9.66
C THR A 395 33.33 17.38 8.28
N ALA A 396 34.36 17.80 7.54
CA ALA A 396 34.60 17.46 6.14
C ALA A 396 34.42 15.96 5.80
N PRO A 397 34.22 15.60 4.51
CA PRO A 397 34.05 14.21 4.11
C PRO A 397 35.20 13.35 4.65
N GLY A 398 34.89 12.38 5.52
CA GLY A 398 35.84 11.36 5.96
C GLY A 398 36.25 11.31 7.43
N THR A 399 35.66 12.10 8.34
CA THR A 399 35.86 11.91 9.80
C THR A 399 34.55 11.52 10.51
N TRP A 400 34.51 10.29 11.03
CA TRP A 400 33.39 9.75 11.81
C TRP A 400 33.41 10.30 13.25
N GLU A 401 32.92 11.52 13.46
CA GLU A 401 32.37 11.90 14.77
C GLU A 401 30.94 11.34 14.86
N ALA A 402 30.53 10.88 16.05
CA ALA A 402 29.39 9.98 16.26
C ALA A 402 28.16 10.36 15.41
N ALA A 403 27.76 9.46 14.50
CA ALA A 403 26.64 9.65 13.58
C ALA A 403 25.29 9.96 14.27
N ASP A 404 25.20 9.77 15.59
CA ASP A 404 23.99 9.89 16.39
C ASP A 404 23.64 11.32 16.84
N ASP A 405 24.56 12.28 16.72
CA ASP A 405 24.32 13.69 17.06
C ASP A 405 23.91 14.54 15.83
N GLN A 406 23.61 13.90 14.70
CA GLN A 406 23.23 14.54 13.45
C GLN A 406 21.72 14.43 13.17
N VAL A 407 21.24 15.30 12.27
CA VAL A 407 19.87 15.25 11.75
C VAL A 407 19.84 14.50 10.43
N TRP A 408 18.98 13.49 10.33
CA TRP A 408 18.83 12.64 9.14
C TRP A 408 17.39 12.70 8.63
N THR A 409 17.20 12.75 7.31
CA THR A 409 15.89 12.84 6.65
C THR A 409 15.71 11.65 5.72
N GLU A 410 14.53 11.01 5.72
CA GLU A 410 14.24 9.81 4.89
C GLU A 410 15.25 8.67 5.13
N GLU A 411 15.64 8.46 6.39
CA GLU A 411 16.74 7.57 6.76
C GLU A 411 16.28 6.11 6.89
N PRO A 412 16.93 5.14 6.20
CA PRO A 412 16.69 3.73 6.40
C PRO A 412 17.29 3.24 7.74
N ILE A 413 16.46 3.12 8.77
CA ILE A 413 16.90 2.65 10.11
C ILE A 413 17.06 1.14 10.20
N PHE A 414 16.49 0.40 9.25
CA PHE A 414 16.53 -1.05 9.20
C PHE A 414 16.41 -1.50 7.74
N ILE A 415 17.27 -2.39 7.26
CA ILE A 415 17.26 -2.86 5.87
C ILE A 415 17.36 -4.38 5.86
N ALA A 416 16.64 -5.06 4.97
CA ALA A 416 16.60 -6.52 4.88
C ALA A 416 17.97 -7.22 4.71
N SER A 417 19.03 -6.49 4.36
CA SER A 417 20.42 -6.96 4.25
C SER A 417 21.24 -6.79 5.54
N MET A 418 20.68 -6.18 6.59
CA MET A 418 21.31 -6.01 7.90
C MET A 418 21.24 -7.32 8.71
N ASP A 419 22.14 -8.26 8.40
CA ASP A 419 22.07 -9.63 8.93
C ASP A 419 22.25 -9.72 10.46
N GLU A 420 23.07 -8.86 11.07
CA GLU A 420 23.33 -8.87 12.52
C GLU A 420 22.13 -8.38 13.34
N GLU A 421 21.51 -7.29 12.91
CA GLU A 421 20.28 -6.75 13.48
C GLU A 421 19.12 -7.75 13.33
N HIS A 422 19.02 -8.40 12.17
CA HIS A 422 18.03 -9.43 11.95
C HIS A 422 18.28 -10.70 12.78
N ALA A 423 19.53 -11.04 13.10
CA ALA A 423 19.83 -12.13 14.01
C ALA A 423 19.32 -11.84 15.43
N ARG A 424 19.52 -10.60 15.93
CA ARG A 424 18.96 -10.15 17.22
C ARG A 424 17.43 -10.16 17.23
N LEU A 425 16.81 -9.76 16.12
CA LEU A 425 15.36 -9.83 15.94
C LEU A 425 14.86 -11.29 15.92
N ASP A 426 15.54 -12.18 15.20
CA ASP A 426 15.20 -13.60 15.11
C ASP A 426 15.27 -14.27 16.50
N GLU A 427 16.24 -13.91 17.33
CA GLU A 427 16.35 -14.38 18.73
C GLU A 427 15.17 -13.91 19.58
N ALA A 428 14.81 -12.62 19.51
CA ALA A 428 13.67 -12.09 20.25
C ALA A 428 12.32 -12.72 19.83
N LEU A 429 12.16 -13.04 18.55
CA LEU A 429 10.96 -13.71 18.04
C LEU A 429 10.93 -15.21 18.34
N CYS A 430 12.09 -15.86 18.50
CA CYS A 430 12.19 -17.29 18.80
C CYS A 430 11.39 -17.68 20.04
N ALA A 431 11.57 -16.93 21.15
CA ALA A 431 10.82 -17.17 22.38
C ALA A 431 9.30 -16.97 22.21
N ALA A 432 8.90 -15.95 21.45
CA ALA A 432 7.49 -15.63 21.22
C ALA A 432 6.76 -16.64 20.30
N PHE A 433 7.53 -17.34 19.45
CA PHE A 433 7.01 -18.27 18.44
C PHE A 433 7.26 -19.75 18.75
N ALA A 434 7.94 -20.05 19.87
CA ALA A 434 8.19 -21.42 20.31
C ALA A 434 6.89 -22.25 20.34
N GLY A 435 6.91 -23.41 19.67
CA GLY A 435 5.74 -24.30 19.61
C GLY A 435 4.62 -23.87 18.66
N THR A 436 4.84 -22.83 17.86
CA THR A 436 3.92 -22.41 16.79
C THR A 436 4.50 -22.71 15.40
N ASP A 437 3.67 -22.67 14.37
CA ASP A 437 4.09 -22.82 12.97
C ASP A 437 5.00 -21.69 12.47
N LEU A 438 5.14 -20.60 13.25
CA LEU A 438 6.01 -19.47 12.96
C LEU A 438 7.49 -19.71 13.30
N GLU A 439 7.84 -20.76 14.04
CA GLU A 439 9.23 -21.05 14.46
C GLU A 439 10.19 -21.19 13.26
N LYS A 440 9.65 -21.66 12.12
CA LYS A 440 10.38 -21.85 10.85
C LYS A 440 10.34 -20.64 9.92
N ILE A 441 9.74 -19.54 10.36
CA ILE A 441 9.62 -18.30 9.60
C ILE A 441 10.67 -17.29 10.07
N ARG A 442 11.20 -16.53 9.13
CA ARG A 442 12.15 -15.45 9.35
C ARG A 442 11.60 -14.18 8.73
N PHE A 443 11.45 -13.14 9.54
CA PHE A 443 10.95 -11.85 9.09
C PHE A 443 12.13 -10.95 8.74
N ARG A 444 12.09 -10.33 7.56
CA ARG A 444 13.12 -9.43 7.06
C ARG A 444 12.49 -8.06 6.84
N PHE A 445 12.79 -7.13 7.74
CA PHE A 445 12.21 -5.81 7.75
C PHE A 445 13.07 -4.83 6.96
N SER A 446 12.41 -3.91 6.27
CA SER A 446 13.00 -2.66 5.78
C SER A 446 12.13 -1.50 6.27
N ALA A 447 12.72 -0.55 6.98
CA ALA A 447 12.05 0.59 7.59
C ALA A 447 12.82 1.87 7.29
N ILE A 448 12.10 2.87 6.79
CA ILE A 448 12.57 4.22 6.52
C ILE A 448 11.74 5.15 7.39
N VAL A 449 12.37 6.09 8.07
CA VAL A 449 11.69 7.09 8.92
C VAL A 449 11.88 8.48 8.34
N ASP A 450 10.90 9.35 8.57
CA ASP A 450 10.87 10.66 7.92
C ASP A 450 12.00 11.58 8.41
N LEU A 451 12.23 11.65 9.74
CA LEU A 451 13.24 12.51 10.34
C LEU A 451 13.82 11.91 11.63
N ILE A 452 15.13 11.96 11.79
CA ILE A 452 15.86 11.63 13.02
C ILE A 452 16.60 12.87 13.49
N THR A 453 16.37 13.28 14.73
CA THR A 453 17.13 14.31 15.45
C THR A 453 17.95 13.66 16.56
N PRO A 454 18.91 14.36 17.19
CA PRO A 454 19.73 13.84 18.29
C PRO A 454 18.95 13.21 19.45
N THR A 455 17.68 13.58 19.64
CA THR A 455 16.84 13.06 20.73
C THR A 455 15.63 12.25 20.26
N THR A 456 15.19 12.42 19.00
CA THR A 456 13.86 11.98 18.58
C THR A 456 13.86 11.35 17.19
N VAL A 457 13.06 10.31 16.99
CA VAL A 457 12.61 9.84 15.68
C VAL A 457 11.19 10.34 15.44
N TRP A 458 11.00 11.07 14.35
CA TRP A 458 9.75 11.71 13.97
C TRP A 458 9.14 11.00 12.76
N GLU A 459 7.85 10.68 12.87
CA GLU A 459 6.98 10.37 11.74
C GLU A 459 6.09 11.60 11.46
N ILE A 460 6.12 12.10 10.24
CA ILE A 460 5.42 13.30 9.80
C ILE A 460 4.24 12.88 8.92
N LYS A 461 3.03 13.21 9.34
CA LYS A 461 1.80 12.93 8.58
C LYS A 461 1.16 14.22 8.08
N CYS A 462 0.49 14.13 6.94
CA CYS A 462 -0.34 15.20 6.40
C CYS A 462 -1.76 14.65 6.15
N THR A 463 -2.53 14.46 7.22
CA THR A 463 -3.83 13.76 7.20
C THR A 463 -4.86 14.48 8.06
N SER A 464 -6.15 14.26 7.83
CA SER A 464 -7.22 14.86 8.65
C SER A 464 -7.18 14.42 10.11
N SER A 465 -6.64 13.24 10.41
CA SER A 465 -6.52 12.71 11.76
C SER A 465 -5.46 11.61 11.83
N ILE A 466 -4.80 11.48 12.98
CA ILE A 466 -3.92 10.34 13.27
C ILE A 466 -4.79 9.12 13.61
N THR A 467 -4.52 7.99 12.95
CA THR A 467 -5.22 6.72 13.13
C THR A 467 -4.32 5.73 13.87
N ILE A 468 -4.89 4.62 14.33
CA ILE A 468 -4.14 3.52 14.94
C ILE A 468 -3.08 2.95 13.99
N ASP A 469 -3.30 2.94 12.68
CA ASP A 469 -2.30 2.51 11.69
C ASP A 469 -1.02 3.37 11.78
N HIS A 470 -1.16 4.70 11.91
CA HIS A 470 -0.01 5.58 12.08
C HIS A 470 0.73 5.32 13.41
N GLN A 471 -0.01 5.05 14.48
CA GLN A 471 0.55 4.69 15.78
C GLN A 471 1.30 3.35 15.75
N LEU A 472 0.71 2.33 15.11
CA LEU A 472 1.32 1.02 14.92
C LEU A 472 2.60 1.11 14.06
N GLN A 473 2.62 1.97 13.04
CA GLN A 473 3.82 2.23 12.25
C GLN A 473 4.98 2.71 13.14
N VAL A 474 4.72 3.68 14.02
CA VAL A 474 5.74 4.21 14.95
C VAL A 474 6.13 3.21 16.04
N ILE A 475 5.19 2.39 16.53
CA ILE A 475 5.51 1.27 17.43
C ILE A 475 6.50 0.31 16.76
N ILE A 476 6.31 -0.02 15.49
CA ILE A 476 7.22 -0.91 14.76
C ILE A 476 8.58 -0.23 14.56
N TYR A 477 8.64 1.07 14.29
CA TYR A 477 9.93 1.79 14.23
C TYR A 477 10.68 1.74 15.55
N ALA A 478 9.99 2.06 16.66
CA ALA A 478 10.58 2.01 18.00
C ALA A 478 11.06 0.60 18.37
N TRP A 479 10.29 -0.41 17.99
CA TRP A 479 10.64 -1.82 18.18
C TRP A 479 11.89 -2.20 17.37
N LEU A 480 11.94 -1.88 16.07
CA LEU A 480 13.10 -2.15 15.21
C LEU A 480 14.35 -1.40 15.66
N TRP A 481 14.20 -0.15 16.10
CA TRP A 481 15.29 0.68 16.62
C TRP A 481 16.03 -0.01 17.76
N GLY A 482 15.30 -0.69 18.65
CA GLY A 482 15.87 -1.44 19.77
C GLY A 482 16.83 -2.59 19.36
N PHE A 483 16.81 -3.01 18.09
CA PHE A 483 17.72 -4.03 17.55
C PHE A 483 18.91 -3.45 16.80
N THR A 484 18.96 -2.13 16.56
CA THR A 484 20.08 -1.50 15.84
C THR A 484 21.33 -1.37 16.70
N GLY A 485 21.16 -1.21 18.02
CA GLY A 485 22.24 -0.84 18.94
C GLY A 485 22.57 0.65 18.95
N ARG A 486 21.82 1.47 18.19
CA ARG A 486 21.90 2.94 18.26
C ARG A 486 21.37 3.44 19.62
N PRO A 487 21.80 4.63 20.09
CA PRO A 487 21.31 5.24 21.32
C PRO A 487 19.78 5.34 21.39
N PRO A 488 19.18 5.27 22.59
CA PRO A 488 17.74 5.43 22.74
C PRO A 488 17.29 6.83 22.29
N ARG A 489 16.15 6.89 21.61
CA ARG A 489 15.49 8.13 21.17
C ARG A 489 14.02 8.11 21.56
N GLU A 490 13.42 9.28 21.69
CA GLU A 490 11.97 9.43 21.75
C GLU A 490 11.35 9.14 20.37
N PHE A 491 10.10 8.71 20.35
CA PHE A 491 9.37 8.45 19.11
C PHE A 491 8.10 9.29 19.10
N LYS A 492 7.93 10.10 18.05
CA LYS A 492 6.84 11.07 17.96
C LYS A 492 6.19 11.06 16.59
N ILE A 493 4.89 11.38 16.54
CA ILE A 493 4.16 11.68 15.31
C ILE A 493 3.83 13.17 15.30
N LEU A 494 4.05 13.85 14.18
CA LEU A 494 3.59 15.21 13.93
C LEU A 494 2.58 15.20 12.78
N ASN A 495 1.37 15.74 13.00
CA ASN A 495 0.41 15.95 11.92
C ASN A 495 0.45 17.39 11.41
N LEU A 496 0.94 17.60 10.19
CA LEU A 496 1.03 18.93 9.57
C LEU A 496 -0.33 19.59 9.35
N LYS A 497 -1.39 18.80 9.15
CA LYS A 497 -2.72 19.35 8.85
C LYS A 497 -3.46 19.83 10.10
N THR A 498 -3.17 19.26 11.26
CA THR A 498 -3.87 19.58 12.52
C THR A 498 -2.97 20.26 13.55
N GLY A 499 -1.64 20.16 13.41
CA GLY A 499 -0.68 20.60 14.42
C GLY A 499 -0.58 19.66 15.63
N GLU A 500 -1.32 18.54 15.64
CA GLU A 500 -1.29 17.56 16.71
C GLU A 500 0.04 16.82 16.74
N ARG A 501 0.53 16.57 17.96
CA ARG A 501 1.74 15.77 18.20
C ARG A 501 1.38 14.59 19.07
N TRP A 502 1.91 13.42 18.76
CA TRP A 502 1.74 12.22 19.57
C TRP A 502 3.10 11.75 20.06
N VAL A 503 3.18 11.38 21.34
CA VAL A 503 4.43 10.89 21.96
C VAL A 503 4.22 9.45 22.40
N LEU A 504 5.16 8.57 22.01
CA LEU A 504 5.18 7.17 22.40
C LEU A 504 5.91 6.99 23.74
N HIS A 505 5.21 6.41 24.72
CA HIS A 505 5.72 6.04 26.04
C HIS A 505 5.56 4.52 26.24
N ALA A 506 6.46 3.75 25.64
CA ALA A 506 6.38 2.29 25.66
C ALA A 506 7.64 1.65 26.24
N THR A 507 7.45 0.59 27.00
CA THR A 507 8.51 -0.36 27.35
C THR A 507 8.80 -1.31 26.19
N ARG A 508 9.98 -1.93 26.19
CA ARG A 508 10.36 -2.94 25.18
C ARG A 508 9.34 -4.09 25.10
N ASP A 509 8.80 -4.52 26.24
CA ASP A 509 7.84 -5.62 26.31
C ASP A 509 6.48 -5.24 25.71
N GLN A 510 6.03 -4.00 25.90
CA GLN A 510 4.80 -3.49 25.29
C GLN A 510 4.96 -3.43 23.76
N LEU A 511 6.08 -2.89 23.27
CA LEU A 511 6.39 -2.86 21.82
C LEU A 511 6.41 -4.28 21.23
N GLN A 512 7.14 -5.19 21.89
CA GLN A 512 7.24 -6.59 21.47
C GLN A 512 5.86 -7.26 21.43
N SER A 513 5.02 -7.04 22.45
CA SER A 513 3.68 -7.64 22.55
C SER A 513 2.79 -7.24 21.37
N VAL A 514 2.75 -5.94 21.04
CA VAL A 514 1.96 -5.44 19.89
C VAL A 514 2.44 -6.08 18.59
N VAL A 515 3.75 -6.04 18.32
CA VAL A 515 4.29 -6.54 17.04
C VAL A 515 4.12 -8.06 16.92
N VAL A 516 4.33 -8.82 18.01
CA VAL A 516 4.11 -10.26 18.04
C VAL A 516 2.64 -10.62 17.81
N ALA A 517 1.69 -9.90 18.40
CA ALA A 517 0.27 -10.12 18.19
C ALA A 517 -0.11 -9.93 16.70
N ILE A 518 0.39 -8.87 16.06
CA ILE A 518 0.19 -8.62 14.63
C ILE A 518 0.80 -9.75 13.77
N LEU A 519 2.05 -10.17 14.06
CA LEU A 519 2.71 -11.23 13.32
C LEU A 519 1.98 -12.58 13.47
N LYS A 520 1.53 -12.92 14.68
CA LYS A 520 0.73 -14.13 14.94
C LYS A 520 -0.59 -14.08 14.19
N GLY A 521 -1.34 -13.00 14.32
CA GLY A 521 -2.61 -12.82 13.64
C GLY A 521 -2.54 -12.90 12.12
N LYS A 522 -1.40 -12.54 11.52
CA LYS A 522 -1.20 -12.54 10.07
C LYS A 522 -0.66 -13.84 9.49
N TYR A 523 0.22 -14.51 10.23
CA TYR A 523 1.04 -15.59 9.67
C TYR A 523 0.83 -16.94 10.35
N ALA A 524 0.27 -16.97 11.56
CA ALA A 524 -0.05 -18.24 12.20
C ALA A 524 -1.31 -18.84 11.57
N LYS A 525 -1.39 -20.16 11.52
CA LYS A 525 -2.63 -20.85 11.15
C LYS A 525 -3.74 -20.48 12.13
N ILE A 526 -4.83 -19.94 11.59
CA ILE A 526 -6.05 -19.66 12.34
C ILE A 526 -6.74 -21.01 12.60
N ALA A 527 -6.94 -21.36 13.88
CA ALA A 527 -7.84 -22.45 14.22
C ALA A 527 -9.27 -21.98 13.96
N GLU A 528 -10.01 -22.70 13.11
CA GLU A 528 -11.42 -22.41 12.90
C GLU A 528 -12.19 -22.59 14.21
N LYS A 529 -12.91 -21.54 14.61
CA LYS A 529 -13.83 -21.62 15.73
C LYS A 529 -15.09 -22.34 15.29
N THR A 530 -15.60 -23.21 16.14
CA THR A 530 -16.94 -23.78 15.97
C THR A 530 -18.00 -22.69 16.12
N ASP A 531 -19.18 -22.89 15.54
CA ASP A 531 -20.32 -21.97 15.69
C ASP A 531 -20.63 -21.70 17.18
N GLU A 532 -20.47 -22.72 18.04
CA GLU A 532 -20.71 -22.61 19.47
C GLU A 532 -19.68 -21.70 20.16
N GLU A 533 -18.40 -21.81 19.80
CA GLU A 533 -17.33 -20.93 20.30
C GLU A 533 -17.52 -19.49 19.82
N PHE A 534 -17.90 -19.31 18.55
CA PHE A 534 -18.21 -17.99 18.01
C PHE A 534 -19.41 -17.34 18.74
N LEU A 535 -20.48 -18.09 18.98
CA LEU A 535 -21.64 -17.62 19.73
C LEU A 535 -21.30 -17.30 21.20
N GLN A 536 -20.40 -18.05 21.83
CA GLN A 536 -19.92 -17.76 23.19
C GLN A 536 -19.09 -16.47 23.24
N ASP A 537 -18.23 -16.23 22.26
CA ASP A 537 -17.45 -14.99 22.17
C ASP A 537 -18.36 -13.76 21.98
N LEU A 538 -19.39 -13.87 21.15
CA LEU A 538 -20.41 -12.82 21.01
C LEU A 538 -21.11 -12.53 22.34
N ARG A 539 -21.46 -13.57 23.11
CA ARG A 539 -22.08 -13.40 24.44
C ARG A 539 -21.14 -12.72 25.44
N ARG A 540 -19.84 -13.01 25.38
CA ARG A 540 -18.82 -12.35 26.22
C ARG A 540 -18.60 -10.89 25.85
N LYS A 541 -18.65 -10.54 24.56
CA LYS A 541 -18.50 -9.14 24.10
C LYS A 541 -19.68 -8.23 24.48
N HIS A 542 -20.82 -8.82 24.84
CA HIS A 542 -22.04 -8.08 25.24
C HIS A 542 -22.30 -8.12 26.76
N GLN A 543 -21.37 -8.65 27.55
CA GLN A 543 -21.31 -8.51 29.01
C GLN A 543 -20.24 -7.48 29.37
#